data_AF-A0A2T1C711-F1
#
_entry.id   AF-A0A2T1C711-F1
#
_cell.length_a   1.000
_cell.length_b   1.000
_cell.length_c   1.000
_cell.angle_alpha   90.00
_cell.angle_beta   90.00
_cell.angle_gamma   90.00
#
_symmetry.space_group_name_H-M   'P 1'
#
loop_
_entity.id
_entity.type
_entity.pdbx_description
1 polymer ?
#
loop_
_entity_poly.entity_id
_entity_poly.type
_entity_poly.pdbx_seq_one_letter_code
_entity_poly.pdbx_strand_id
1 'polypeptide(L)'
;MMRTSSVSILIGLTATLTVSAPIAAQAASFNFDALPNIKVRPLSSTNQLNFFGDLSTNQGYTAFFNLDPNAPDQGHREISLNSPGNIAPYYTTGRHASIEDPSTNANSSASLTGGNGFTSFFSYLTNNNLDLSQIGFSYGQKEGVDFKKTWNFGEDKLGQDYFASPTSTLEERIYQANPNDVEIFLTYGDTKIIDIGYTPFYSLFDYGATTSTIDDAEAVITELVSANTRSGLNDPLLAGLANAFLKDVKKAGGKVQLVYEDFAVDDVGFTFGGGGEYGVVRLPFPLTIRAGAAVPEPSTVLGSLFLAGFFGTVAYRRRSRSQKSTKKLKF
;
A
#
# COMPACT_ATOMS: atom_id res chain seq x y z
N MET A 1 64.50 -7.89 50.73
CA MET A 1 64.60 -9.00 49.76
C MET A 1 63.38 -8.93 48.85
N MET A 2 63.59 -8.82 47.54
CA MET A 2 62.62 -9.08 46.46
C MET A 2 61.80 -10.36 46.75
N ARG A 3 60.55 -10.54 46.33
CA ARG A 3 59.99 -10.31 45.00
C ARG A 3 58.49 -10.00 45.03
N THR A 4 58.12 -9.00 44.25
CA THR A 4 56.85 -8.92 43.53
C THR A 4 56.76 -10.04 42.49
N SER A 5 55.59 -10.67 42.39
CA SER A 5 55.15 -11.39 41.20
C SER A 5 53.65 -11.16 41.02
N SER A 6 53.32 -10.19 40.19
CA SER A 6 51.98 -10.00 39.64
C SER A 6 51.71 -11.16 38.68
N VAL A 7 50.71 -11.99 38.98
CA VAL A 7 50.18 -12.94 38.00
C VAL A 7 49.11 -12.20 37.19
N SER A 8 49.51 -11.76 36.00
CA SER A 8 48.61 -11.28 34.97
C SER A 8 47.77 -12.45 34.46
N ILE A 9 46.47 -12.46 34.78
CA ILE A 9 45.50 -13.28 34.05
C ILE A 9 45.02 -12.43 32.88
N LEU A 10 45.59 -12.69 31.69
CA LEU A 10 44.99 -12.28 30.44
C LEU A 10 43.63 -13.00 30.32
N ILE A 11 42.54 -12.30 30.61
CA ILE A 11 41.23 -12.69 30.10
C ILE A 11 41.21 -12.24 28.65
N GLY A 12 41.51 -13.19 27.76
CA GLY A 12 41.29 -13.03 26.33
C GLY A 12 39.80 -12.81 26.09
N LEU A 13 39.41 -11.57 25.88
CA LEU A 13 38.10 -11.18 25.41
C LEU A 13 37.98 -11.65 23.95
N THR A 14 37.61 -12.90 23.72
CA THR A 14 37.03 -13.29 22.43
C THR A 14 35.65 -12.67 22.36
N ALA A 15 35.59 -11.43 21.87
CA ALA A 15 34.35 -10.84 21.38
C ALA A 15 33.94 -11.65 20.15
N THR A 16 33.16 -12.71 20.36
CA THR A 16 32.38 -13.30 19.30
C THR A 16 31.31 -12.26 18.95
N LEU A 17 31.64 -11.38 18.00
CA LEU A 17 30.63 -10.63 17.28
C LEU A 17 29.80 -11.68 16.52
N THR A 18 28.75 -12.19 17.17
CA THR A 18 27.57 -12.63 16.43
C THR A 18 27.01 -11.38 15.78
N VAL A 19 27.55 -11.07 14.61
CA VAL A 19 26.82 -10.29 13.62
C VAL A 19 25.66 -11.20 13.24
N SER A 20 24.54 -11.02 13.94
CA SER A 20 23.24 -11.39 13.41
C SER A 20 23.05 -10.51 12.17
N ALA A 21 23.69 -10.89 11.07
CA ALA A 21 23.25 -10.43 9.78
C ALA A 21 21.79 -10.84 9.74
N PRO A 22 20.83 -9.90 9.59
CA PRO A 22 19.48 -10.32 9.26
C PRO A 22 19.67 -11.22 8.04
N ILE A 23 19.34 -12.49 8.20
CA ILE A 23 19.08 -13.34 7.05
C ILE A 23 18.10 -12.49 6.27
N ALA A 24 18.46 -12.09 5.05
CA ALA A 24 17.51 -11.47 4.17
C ALA A 24 16.41 -12.50 4.01
N ALA A 25 15.39 -12.43 4.87
CA ALA A 25 14.08 -12.93 4.59
C ALA A 25 13.78 -12.22 3.28
N GLN A 26 13.89 -12.97 2.20
CA GLN A 26 13.34 -12.54 0.94
C GLN A 26 11.88 -12.32 1.28
N ALA A 27 11.48 -11.06 1.49
CA ALA A 27 10.11 -10.72 1.80
C ALA A 27 9.31 -11.43 0.71
N ALA A 28 8.53 -12.44 1.09
CA ALA A 28 7.57 -13.00 0.17
C ALA A 28 6.80 -11.79 -0.36
N SER A 29 6.67 -11.63 -1.67
CA SER A 29 5.86 -10.53 -2.23
C SER A 29 4.48 -11.07 -2.51
N PHE A 30 3.44 -10.30 -2.25
CA PHE A 30 2.07 -10.74 -2.47
C PHE A 30 1.89 -11.03 -3.96
N ASN A 31 1.28 -12.15 -4.32
CA ASN A 31 1.12 -12.53 -5.71
C ASN A 31 -0.09 -11.83 -6.34
N PHE A 32 0.07 -10.55 -6.71
CA PHE A 32 -0.99 -9.76 -7.35
C PHE A 32 -1.46 -10.34 -8.69
N ASP A 33 -0.65 -11.14 -9.38
CA ASP A 33 -1.03 -11.74 -10.66
C ASP A 33 -2.09 -12.85 -10.49
N ALA A 34 -2.21 -13.43 -9.29
CA ALA A 34 -3.22 -14.43 -8.97
C ALA A 34 -4.62 -13.86 -8.74
N LEU A 35 -4.78 -12.54 -8.63
CA LEU A 35 -6.05 -11.90 -8.26
C LEU A 35 -7.13 -12.06 -9.35
N PRO A 36 -8.25 -12.77 -9.05
CA PRO A 36 -9.30 -12.98 -10.02
C PRO A 36 -10.19 -11.76 -10.23
N ASN A 37 -10.49 -10.95 -9.21
CA ASN A 37 -11.52 -9.91 -9.32
C ASN A 37 -10.95 -8.49 -9.43
N ILE A 38 -10.03 -8.12 -8.54
CA ILE A 38 -9.38 -6.80 -8.53
C ILE A 38 -8.27 -6.79 -9.56
N LYS A 39 -8.36 -5.86 -10.53
CA LYS A 39 -7.42 -5.74 -11.66
C LYS A 39 -6.31 -4.75 -11.45
N VAL A 40 -6.35 -3.98 -10.36
CA VAL A 40 -5.28 -3.06 -10.00
C VAL A 40 -4.01 -3.84 -9.67
N ARG A 41 -2.87 -3.36 -10.15
CA ARG A 41 -1.55 -3.98 -9.93
C ARG A 41 -0.56 -2.95 -9.40
N PRO A 42 0.41 -3.37 -8.57
CA PRO A 42 1.43 -2.46 -8.10
C PRO A 42 2.21 -1.87 -9.27
N LEU A 43 2.35 -0.55 -9.26
CA LEU A 43 3.18 0.18 -10.19
C LEU A 43 4.62 -0.27 -9.98
N SER A 44 5.23 -0.78 -11.05
CA SER A 44 6.68 -0.97 -11.11
C SER A 44 7.34 0.40 -11.29
N SER A 45 7.81 0.98 -10.19
CA SER A 45 8.47 2.28 -10.17
C SER A 45 9.67 2.27 -9.24
N THR A 46 10.73 2.98 -9.64
CA THR A 46 11.90 3.27 -8.80
C THR A 46 11.74 4.58 -8.01
N ASN A 47 10.67 5.34 -8.25
CA ASN A 47 10.33 6.55 -7.51
C ASN A 47 9.37 6.17 -6.38
N GLN A 48 9.91 6.00 -5.18
CA GLN A 48 9.20 5.47 -4.02
C GLN A 48 9.50 6.31 -2.77
N LEU A 49 8.48 6.55 -1.96
CA LEU A 49 8.62 7.00 -0.58
C LEU A 49 8.08 5.92 0.34
N ASN A 50 8.87 5.52 1.33
CA ASN A 50 8.54 4.46 2.26
C ASN A 50 8.17 5.06 3.60
N PHE A 51 7.04 4.64 4.14
CA PHE A 51 6.46 5.07 5.39
C PHE A 51 6.27 3.85 6.29
N PHE A 52 6.38 4.06 7.59
CA PHE A 52 6.05 3.04 8.57
C PHE A 52 5.27 3.67 9.73
N GLY A 53 4.12 3.07 10.04
CA GLY A 53 3.36 3.38 11.24
C GLY A 53 3.62 2.34 12.30
N ASP A 54 4.38 2.71 13.34
CA ASP A 54 4.66 1.86 14.49
C ASP A 54 3.58 2.05 15.57
N LEU A 55 2.98 0.95 16.03
CA LEU A 55 1.95 1.01 17.06
C LEU A 55 2.48 1.60 18.38
N SER A 56 3.76 1.39 18.69
CA SER A 56 4.43 1.86 19.92
C SER A 56 4.64 3.37 19.93
N THR A 57 4.73 4.00 18.76
CA THR A 57 4.82 5.46 18.61
C THR A 57 3.47 6.09 18.29
N ASN A 58 2.39 5.33 18.53
CA ASN A 58 1.02 5.75 18.33
C ASN A 58 0.66 6.06 16.87
N GLN A 59 1.31 5.37 15.95
CA GLN A 59 1.00 5.39 14.51
C GLN A 59 0.36 4.07 14.10
N GLY A 60 0.10 3.89 12.81
CA GLY A 60 -0.58 2.75 12.22
C GLY A 60 -1.88 3.15 11.52
N TYR A 61 -2.71 2.15 11.24
CA TYR A 61 -4.10 2.36 10.87
C TYR A 61 -5.01 1.57 11.80
N THR A 62 -6.29 1.92 11.77
CA THR A 62 -7.31 1.22 12.52
C THR A 62 -8.41 0.74 11.60
N ALA A 63 -8.76 -0.52 11.76
CA ALA A 63 -9.94 -1.12 11.17
C ALA A 63 -10.96 -1.37 12.28
N PHE A 64 -12.24 -1.10 12.04
CA PHE A 64 -13.26 -1.21 13.09
C PHE A 64 -14.61 -1.66 12.56
N PHE A 65 -15.41 -2.21 13.47
CA PHE A 65 -16.72 -2.78 13.18
C PHE A 65 -17.65 -2.66 14.37
N ASN A 66 -18.96 -2.63 14.11
CA ASN A 66 -19.96 -2.57 15.15
C ASN A 66 -20.04 -3.88 15.92
N LEU A 67 -20.11 -3.81 17.25
CA LEU A 67 -20.22 -4.98 18.12
C LEU A 67 -21.64 -5.55 18.19
N ASP A 68 -22.67 -4.79 17.79
CA ASP A 68 -24.03 -5.31 17.66
C ASP A 68 -24.13 -6.22 16.41
N PRO A 69 -24.45 -7.52 16.57
CA PRO A 69 -24.54 -8.46 15.47
C PRO A 69 -25.72 -8.22 14.51
N ASN A 70 -26.59 -7.25 14.80
CA ASN A 70 -27.69 -6.86 13.91
C ASN A 70 -27.44 -5.52 13.22
N ALA A 71 -26.32 -4.86 13.54
CA ALA A 71 -25.98 -3.59 12.91
C ALA A 71 -25.52 -3.81 11.47
N PRO A 72 -25.90 -2.90 10.54
CA PRO A 72 -25.49 -3.02 9.13
C PRO A 72 -23.97 -2.87 8.95
N ASP A 73 -23.27 -2.31 9.93
CA ASP A 73 -21.83 -2.06 9.94
C ASP A 73 -21.04 -3.03 10.84
N GLN A 74 -21.60 -4.22 11.12
CA GLN A 74 -20.90 -5.30 11.82
C GLN A 74 -19.75 -5.89 10.99
N GLY A 75 -19.83 -5.83 9.67
CA GLY A 75 -18.91 -6.54 8.78
C GLY A 75 -19.28 -8.01 8.58
N HIS A 76 -18.75 -8.62 7.53
CA HIS A 76 -19.05 -9.99 7.17
C HIS A 76 -18.14 -10.98 7.88
N ARG A 77 -18.63 -12.22 8.01
CA ARG A 77 -17.78 -13.34 8.40
C ARG A 77 -16.90 -13.75 7.22
N GLU A 78 -15.61 -13.89 7.46
CA GLU A 78 -14.67 -14.39 6.46
C GLU A 78 -15.05 -15.82 6.05
N ILE A 79 -15.00 -16.09 4.74
CA ILE A 79 -15.43 -17.37 4.15
C ILE A 79 -14.38 -18.04 3.28
N SER A 80 -13.22 -17.41 3.08
CA SER A 80 -12.15 -17.98 2.28
C SER A 80 -11.59 -19.26 2.89
N LEU A 81 -11.03 -20.12 2.04
CA LEU A 81 -10.33 -21.32 2.48
C LEU A 81 -9.24 -20.94 3.48
N ASN A 82 -9.13 -21.70 4.57
CA ASN A 82 -8.18 -21.51 5.66
C ASN A 82 -8.37 -20.25 6.53
N SER A 83 -9.31 -19.35 6.19
CA SER A 83 -9.67 -18.27 7.10
C SER A 83 -10.15 -18.83 8.46
N PRO A 84 -9.80 -18.19 9.59
CA PRO A 84 -10.36 -18.52 10.89
C PRO A 84 -11.87 -18.24 11.00
N GLY A 85 -12.45 -17.54 10.02
CA GLY A 85 -13.84 -17.12 10.01
C GLY A 85 -14.12 -16.03 11.03
N ASN A 86 -13.19 -15.08 11.14
CA ASN A 86 -13.35 -13.88 11.94
C ASN A 86 -14.34 -12.91 11.28
N ILE A 87 -14.65 -11.82 11.96
CA ILE A 87 -15.40 -10.71 11.38
C ILE A 87 -14.41 -9.80 10.64
N ALA A 88 -14.63 -9.63 9.35
CA ALA A 88 -13.92 -8.66 8.53
C ALA A 88 -14.33 -7.24 8.96
N PRO A 89 -13.39 -6.36 9.37
CA PRO A 89 -13.75 -5.02 9.81
C PRO A 89 -14.46 -4.20 8.73
N TYR A 90 -15.55 -3.54 9.08
CA TYR A 90 -16.39 -2.80 8.12
C TYR A 90 -15.79 -1.46 7.69
N TYR A 91 -15.08 -0.79 8.59
CA TYR A 91 -14.46 0.52 8.37
C TYR A 91 -12.94 0.44 8.45
N THR A 92 -12.27 1.34 7.75
CA THR A 92 -10.84 1.58 7.90
C THR A 92 -10.52 3.07 7.89
N THR A 93 -9.56 3.48 8.72
CA THR A 93 -9.07 4.86 8.80
C THR A 93 -7.64 4.89 9.32
N GLY A 94 -6.92 5.94 8.99
CA GLY A 94 -5.63 6.22 9.59
C GLY A 94 -5.73 6.42 11.09
N ARG A 95 -4.71 6.01 11.86
CA ARG A 95 -4.80 6.05 13.33
C ARG A 95 -5.03 7.45 13.91
N HIS A 96 -4.59 8.50 13.20
CA HIS A 96 -4.88 9.91 13.54
C HIS A 96 -6.37 10.28 13.54
N ALA A 97 -7.18 9.56 12.75
CA ALA A 97 -8.62 9.78 12.60
C ALA A 97 -9.43 8.68 13.31
N SER A 98 -8.77 7.90 14.18
CA SER A 98 -9.36 6.75 14.85
C SER A 98 -10.39 7.13 15.91
N ILE A 99 -11.26 6.18 16.23
CA ILE A 99 -12.34 6.28 17.21
C ILE A 99 -12.00 5.63 18.56
N GLU A 100 -10.74 5.24 18.77
CA GLU A 100 -10.26 4.63 20.01
C GLU A 100 -10.69 5.44 21.25
N ASP A 101 -11.10 4.74 22.31
CA ASP A 101 -11.39 5.32 23.62
C ASP A 101 -10.50 4.65 24.69
N PRO A 102 -9.58 5.39 25.35
CA PRO A 102 -9.30 6.82 25.17
C PRO A 102 -8.65 7.11 23.82
N SER A 103 -8.87 8.33 23.32
CA SER A 103 -8.25 8.78 22.06
C SER A 103 -6.73 8.68 22.14
N THR A 104 -6.16 8.18 21.06
CA THR A 104 -4.71 8.07 20.90
C THR A 104 -4.04 9.43 20.76
N ASN A 105 -4.69 10.45 20.20
CA ASN A 105 -4.03 11.69 19.75
C ASN A 105 -2.86 11.42 18.78
N ALA A 106 -3.01 10.42 17.91
CA ALA A 106 -2.04 10.17 16.86
C ALA A 106 -2.01 11.35 15.86
N ASN A 107 -0.82 11.86 15.53
CA ASN A 107 -0.69 12.98 14.58
C ASN A 107 -0.74 12.52 13.12
N SER A 108 -0.33 11.28 12.85
CA SER A 108 -0.33 10.68 11.52
C SER A 108 -0.55 9.16 11.58
N SER A 109 -0.83 8.56 10.42
CA SER A 109 -0.89 7.10 10.30
C SER A 109 0.49 6.47 10.15
N ALA A 110 1.44 7.18 9.56
CA ALA A 110 2.81 6.71 9.41
C ALA A 110 3.77 7.88 9.26
N SER A 111 5.02 7.68 9.66
CA SER A 111 6.12 8.60 9.35
C SER A 111 6.92 8.09 8.17
N LEU A 112 7.43 9.02 7.37
CA LEU A 112 8.40 8.70 6.33
C LEU A 112 9.64 8.07 6.99
N THR A 113 10.17 7.01 6.38
CA THR A 113 11.39 6.32 6.84
C THR A 113 12.51 6.40 5.81
N GLY A 114 12.17 6.70 4.55
CA GLY A 114 13.12 6.86 3.47
C GLY A 114 12.46 6.78 2.11
N GLY A 115 13.25 6.55 1.07
CA GLY A 115 12.74 6.42 -0.28
C GLY A 115 13.83 6.60 -1.33
N ASN A 116 13.44 6.42 -2.59
CA ASN A 116 14.31 6.52 -3.76
C ASN A 116 13.60 7.29 -4.88
N GLY A 117 14.36 7.89 -5.80
CA GLY A 117 13.82 8.60 -6.98
C GLY A 117 13.19 9.98 -6.71
N PHE A 118 12.80 10.28 -5.47
CA PHE A 118 12.32 11.60 -5.03
C PHE A 118 13.47 12.60 -4.75
N THR A 119 14.33 12.79 -5.76
CA THR A 119 15.59 13.55 -5.63
C THR A 119 15.39 15.03 -5.27
N SER A 120 14.38 15.70 -5.84
CA SER A 120 14.10 17.10 -5.54
C SER A 120 13.61 17.25 -4.11
N PHE A 121 12.74 16.35 -3.67
CA PHE A 121 12.19 16.32 -2.32
C PHE A 121 13.27 16.08 -1.25
N PHE A 122 14.09 15.04 -1.38
CA PHE A 122 15.16 14.77 -0.41
C PHE A 122 16.23 15.86 -0.38
N SER A 123 16.55 16.45 -1.54
CA SER A 123 17.46 17.60 -1.60
C SER A 123 16.86 18.81 -0.88
N TYR A 124 15.55 19.05 -1.01
CA TYR A 124 14.87 20.13 -0.30
C TYR A 124 14.88 19.93 1.21
N LEU A 125 14.58 18.72 1.69
CA LEU A 125 14.66 18.37 3.11
C LEU A 125 16.07 18.63 3.66
N THR A 126 17.10 18.13 2.96
CA THR A 126 18.51 18.27 3.37
C THR A 126 18.94 19.72 3.43
N ASN A 127 18.67 20.48 2.36
CA ASN A 127 19.13 21.87 2.25
C ASN A 127 18.45 22.82 3.26
N ASN A 128 17.27 22.45 3.74
CA ASN A 128 16.53 23.24 4.72
C ASN A 128 16.53 22.60 6.12
N ASN A 129 17.34 21.56 6.34
CA ASN A 129 17.48 20.86 7.62
C ASN A 129 16.13 20.40 8.21
N LEU A 130 15.26 19.88 7.36
CA LEU A 130 13.94 19.36 7.74
C LEU A 130 14.07 17.87 8.07
N ASP A 131 13.61 17.49 9.26
CA ASP A 131 13.60 16.08 9.68
C ASP A 131 12.59 15.29 8.85
N LEU A 132 13.08 14.16 8.32
CA LEU A 132 12.31 13.21 7.55
C LEU A 132 11.20 12.57 8.39
N SER A 133 11.42 12.36 9.69
CA SER A 133 10.43 11.75 10.61
C SER A 133 9.16 12.60 10.78
N GLN A 134 9.28 13.92 10.52
CA GLN A 134 8.18 14.88 10.59
C GLN A 134 7.26 14.81 9.37
N ILE A 135 7.63 14.07 8.32
CA ILE A 135 6.77 13.87 7.16
C ILE A 135 5.78 12.73 7.47
N GLY A 136 4.53 13.10 7.70
CA GLY A 136 3.46 12.16 7.97
C GLY A 136 2.70 11.75 6.72
N PHE A 137 2.21 10.50 6.68
CA PHE A 137 1.13 10.07 5.81
C PHE A 137 -0.13 9.82 6.63
N SER A 138 -1.28 10.22 6.08
CA SER A 138 -2.58 10.09 6.73
C SER A 138 -3.70 9.90 5.70
N TYR A 139 -4.73 9.17 6.11
CA TYR A 139 -6.02 9.09 5.42
C TYR A 139 -7.17 8.94 6.42
N GLY A 140 -8.32 9.53 6.14
CA GLY A 140 -9.51 9.40 6.98
C GLY A 140 -10.63 10.34 6.56
N GLN A 141 -11.68 10.39 7.37
CA GLN A 141 -12.72 11.40 7.27
C GLN A 141 -12.14 12.81 7.47
N LYS A 142 -12.71 13.79 6.78
CA LYS A 142 -12.35 15.20 6.96
C LYS A 142 -12.76 15.69 8.35
N GLU A 143 -12.11 16.76 8.79
CA GLU A 143 -12.44 17.41 10.06
C GLU A 143 -13.94 17.77 10.15
N GLY A 144 -14.55 17.45 11.30
CA GLY A 144 -15.98 17.69 11.55
C GLY A 144 -16.94 16.72 10.86
N VAL A 145 -16.43 15.78 10.06
CA VAL A 145 -17.23 14.70 9.46
C VAL A 145 -17.28 13.51 10.40
N ASP A 146 -18.43 12.85 10.46
CA ASP A 146 -18.66 11.63 11.25
C ASP A 146 -17.69 10.50 10.84
N PHE A 147 -17.13 9.79 11.82
CA PHE A 147 -16.15 8.72 11.58
C PHE A 147 -16.72 7.58 10.72
N LYS A 148 -18.03 7.33 10.75
CA LYS A 148 -18.71 6.33 9.91
C LYS A 148 -18.71 6.70 8.42
N LYS A 149 -18.22 7.90 8.06
CA LYS A 149 -18.03 8.33 6.67
C LYS A 149 -16.63 8.05 6.11
N THR A 150 -15.75 7.44 6.91
CA THR A 150 -14.47 6.92 6.40
C THR A 150 -14.68 5.79 5.39
N TRP A 151 -13.59 5.28 4.81
CA TRP A 151 -13.58 4.12 3.93
C TRP A 151 -14.27 2.92 4.58
N ASN A 152 -15.28 2.39 3.90
CA ASN A 152 -16.17 1.36 4.41
C ASN A 152 -16.63 0.38 3.31
N PHE A 153 -17.31 -0.69 3.70
CA PHE A 153 -17.80 -1.73 2.79
C PHE A 153 -19.10 -1.43 2.05
N GLY A 154 -19.66 -0.23 2.14
CA GLY A 154 -20.86 0.13 1.37
C GLY A 154 -22.10 -0.65 1.81
N GLU A 155 -22.46 -1.72 1.10
CA GLU A 155 -23.53 -2.65 1.49
C GLU A 155 -23.00 -3.97 2.07
N ASP A 156 -21.68 -4.15 2.12
CA ASP A 156 -20.99 -5.35 2.59
C ASP A 156 -21.45 -6.64 1.89
N LYS A 157 -21.39 -6.62 0.56
CA LYS A 157 -22.00 -7.66 -0.27
C LYS A 157 -21.00 -8.46 -1.10
N LEU A 158 -21.08 -9.79 -0.98
CA LEU A 158 -20.26 -10.73 -1.75
C LEU A 158 -20.50 -10.56 -3.26
N GLY A 159 -19.41 -10.43 -4.02
CA GLY A 159 -19.43 -10.19 -5.47
C GLY A 159 -19.53 -8.72 -5.86
N GLN A 160 -19.55 -7.80 -4.89
CA GLN A 160 -19.64 -6.36 -5.10
C GLN A 160 -18.58 -5.61 -4.29
N ASP A 161 -18.69 -5.64 -2.96
CA ASP A 161 -17.80 -4.92 -2.05
C ASP A 161 -16.65 -5.81 -1.58
N TYR A 162 -16.85 -7.13 -1.59
CA TYR A 162 -15.80 -8.12 -1.37
C TYR A 162 -16.00 -9.37 -2.22
N PHE A 163 -14.93 -10.14 -2.41
CA PHE A 163 -14.91 -11.40 -3.15
C PHE A 163 -14.15 -12.45 -2.35
N ALA A 164 -14.81 -13.55 -2.05
CA ALA A 164 -14.25 -14.66 -1.28
C ALA A 164 -14.90 -15.97 -1.75
N SER A 165 -14.21 -17.09 -1.54
CA SER A 165 -14.76 -18.42 -1.82
C SER A 165 -14.19 -19.46 -0.85
N PRO A 166 -14.99 -20.39 -0.33
CA PRO A 166 -14.49 -21.51 0.49
C PRO A 166 -13.47 -22.42 -0.21
N THR A 167 -13.26 -22.26 -1.51
CA THR A 167 -12.29 -23.02 -2.32
C THR A 167 -11.03 -22.23 -2.69
N SER A 168 -10.92 -20.99 -2.23
CA SER A 168 -9.81 -20.07 -2.53
C SER A 168 -9.28 -19.51 -1.23
N THR A 169 -7.96 -19.45 -1.06
CA THR A 169 -7.32 -18.82 0.11
C THR A 169 -7.39 -17.30 0.06
N LEU A 170 -7.71 -16.75 -1.12
CA LEU A 170 -7.80 -15.32 -1.34
C LEU A 170 -9.14 -14.73 -0.92
N GLU A 171 -9.08 -13.59 -0.24
CA GLU A 171 -10.18 -12.67 -0.02
C GLU A 171 -9.80 -11.27 -0.52
N GLU A 172 -10.68 -10.69 -1.35
CA GLU A 172 -10.48 -9.39 -1.98
C GLU A 172 -11.54 -8.42 -1.47
N ARG A 173 -11.14 -7.32 -0.85
CA ARG A 173 -11.99 -6.35 -0.15
C ARG A 173 -11.87 -4.98 -0.80
N ILE A 174 -12.99 -4.29 -1.01
CA ILE A 174 -13.03 -2.96 -1.62
C ILE A 174 -13.63 -1.97 -0.61
N TYR A 175 -12.77 -1.19 0.04
CA TYR A 175 -13.24 -0.09 0.87
C TYR A 175 -13.41 1.18 0.03
N GLN A 176 -14.59 1.79 0.13
CA GLN A 176 -14.95 3.01 -0.60
C GLN A 176 -15.52 4.05 0.35
N ALA A 177 -15.51 5.30 -0.08
CA ALA A 177 -16.17 6.39 0.64
C ALA A 177 -16.69 7.44 -0.35
N ASN A 178 -17.54 8.33 0.13
CA ASN A 178 -17.85 9.54 -0.61
C ASN A 178 -16.59 10.42 -0.68
N PRO A 179 -16.07 10.77 -1.87
CA PRO A 179 -14.85 11.58 -2.01
C PRO A 179 -14.91 12.96 -1.33
N ASN A 180 -16.12 13.46 -1.07
CA ASN A 180 -16.31 14.74 -0.39
C ASN A 180 -16.12 14.64 1.12
N ASP A 181 -16.24 13.45 1.70
CA ASP A 181 -16.24 13.23 3.14
C ASP A 181 -14.86 12.81 3.66
N VAL A 182 -13.96 12.39 2.76
CA VAL A 182 -12.65 11.82 3.10
C VAL A 182 -11.49 12.52 2.40
N GLU A 183 -10.29 12.30 2.92
CA GLU A 183 -9.05 12.82 2.36
C GLU A 183 -7.87 11.86 2.61
N ILE A 184 -6.89 11.92 1.72
CA ILE A 184 -5.59 11.28 1.85
C ILE A 184 -4.55 12.40 1.70
N PHE A 185 -3.56 12.48 2.58
CA PHE A 185 -2.65 13.62 2.58
C PHE A 185 -1.27 13.29 3.17
N LEU A 186 -0.31 14.15 2.84
CA LEU A 186 0.98 14.22 3.53
C LEU A 186 1.02 15.45 4.43
N THR A 187 1.69 15.33 5.57
CA THR A 187 1.95 16.43 6.50
C THR A 187 3.44 16.70 6.66
N TYR A 188 3.76 17.89 7.16
CA TYR A 188 5.01 18.16 7.88
C TYR A 188 4.64 18.65 9.28
N GLY A 189 5.03 17.90 10.31
CA GLY A 189 4.42 18.01 11.63
C GLY A 189 2.91 17.82 11.50
N ASP A 190 2.15 18.79 12.01
CA ASP A 190 0.68 18.76 11.98
C ASP A 190 0.09 19.52 10.77
N THR A 191 0.94 20.07 9.89
CA THR A 191 0.48 20.87 8.74
C THR A 191 0.37 20.01 7.49
N LYS A 192 -0.82 19.95 6.89
CA LYS A 192 -1.05 19.29 5.59
C LYS A 192 -0.33 20.05 4.48
N ILE A 193 0.49 19.34 3.70
CA ILE A 193 1.31 19.93 2.62
C ILE A 193 0.90 19.42 1.23
N ILE A 194 0.40 18.19 1.14
CA ILE A 194 -0.04 17.55 -0.11
C ILE A 194 -1.42 16.94 0.10
N ASP A 195 -2.34 17.21 -0.80
CA ASP A 195 -3.59 16.46 -0.95
C ASP A 195 -3.40 15.38 -2.02
N ILE A 196 -3.61 14.12 -1.66
CA ILE A 196 -3.65 12.98 -2.57
C ILE A 196 -5.12 12.73 -2.94
N GLY A 197 -5.41 12.64 -4.23
CA GLY A 197 -6.77 12.45 -4.74
C GLY A 197 -7.44 11.20 -4.18
N TYR A 198 -8.77 11.21 -4.17
CA TYR A 198 -9.57 10.07 -3.72
C TYR A 198 -9.31 8.81 -4.56
N THR A 199 -9.26 7.66 -3.89
CA THR A 199 -9.24 6.33 -4.49
C THR A 199 -9.80 5.31 -3.49
N PRO A 200 -10.49 4.25 -3.96
CA PRO A 200 -10.78 3.09 -3.13
C PRO A 200 -9.51 2.42 -2.60
N PHE A 201 -9.61 1.77 -1.45
CA PHE A 201 -8.58 0.84 -0.99
C PHE A 201 -8.99 -0.59 -1.35
N TYR A 202 -8.12 -1.26 -2.09
CA TYR A 202 -8.24 -2.68 -2.40
C TYR A 202 -7.38 -3.45 -1.40
N SER A 203 -8.02 -4.02 -0.38
CA SER A 203 -7.37 -4.83 0.64
C SER A 203 -7.46 -6.31 0.23
N LEU A 204 -6.35 -7.02 0.33
CA LEU A 204 -6.15 -8.35 -0.22
C LEU A 204 -5.58 -9.22 0.88
N PHE A 205 -6.25 -10.33 1.17
CA PHE A 205 -5.79 -11.31 2.13
C PHE A 205 -5.58 -12.64 1.43
N ASP A 206 -4.45 -13.29 1.71
CA ASP A 206 -4.21 -14.68 1.36
C ASP A 206 -3.96 -15.44 2.66
N TYR A 207 -4.90 -16.31 3.05
CA TYR A 207 -4.79 -17.13 4.27
C TYR A 207 -3.85 -18.34 4.10
N GLY A 208 -3.17 -18.44 2.96
CA GLY A 208 -2.11 -19.42 2.73
C GLY A 208 -2.57 -20.89 2.85
N ALA A 209 -1.63 -21.77 3.18
CA ALA A 209 -1.84 -23.23 3.05
C ALA A 209 -2.60 -23.86 4.22
N THR A 210 -2.56 -23.25 5.40
CA THR A 210 -3.19 -23.76 6.62
C THR A 210 -3.92 -22.64 7.36
N THR A 211 -4.67 -22.95 8.42
CA THR A 211 -5.34 -21.94 9.27
C THR A 211 -4.38 -21.21 10.22
N SER A 212 -3.08 -21.27 9.97
CA SER A 212 -2.06 -20.66 10.82
C SER A 212 -1.81 -19.24 10.38
N THR A 213 -1.85 -18.27 11.29
CA THR A 213 -1.67 -16.85 10.97
C THR A 213 -0.30 -16.49 10.39
N ILE A 214 0.70 -17.37 10.56
CA ILE A 214 2.03 -17.19 9.95
C ILE A 214 2.01 -17.42 8.42
N ASP A 215 0.97 -18.09 7.92
CA ASP A 215 0.76 -18.30 6.49
C ASP A 215 0.04 -17.11 5.84
N ASP A 216 -0.50 -16.19 6.65
CA ASP A 216 -1.28 -15.05 6.19
C ASP A 216 -0.39 -13.98 5.55
N ALA A 217 -0.83 -13.49 4.39
CA ALA A 217 -0.28 -12.33 3.74
C ALA A 217 -1.37 -11.29 3.49
N GLU A 218 -1.07 -10.03 3.79
CA GLU A 218 -1.96 -8.90 3.51
C GLU A 218 -1.30 -7.93 2.54
N ALA A 219 -2.09 -7.40 1.60
CA ALA A 219 -1.70 -6.28 0.79
C ALA A 219 -2.83 -5.26 0.67
N VAL A 220 -2.48 -3.97 0.57
CA VAL A 220 -3.42 -2.92 0.19
C VAL A 220 -2.87 -2.17 -1.00
N ILE A 221 -3.72 -1.94 -1.99
CA ILE A 221 -3.35 -1.19 -3.18
C ILE A 221 -4.43 -0.20 -3.57
N THR A 222 -4.04 0.88 -4.22
CA THR A 222 -4.97 1.88 -4.78
C THR A 222 -4.84 2.02 -6.29
N GLU A 223 -5.77 2.73 -6.89
CA GLU A 223 -5.58 3.25 -8.24
C GLU A 223 -4.49 4.34 -8.27
N LEU A 224 -4.08 4.72 -9.49
CA LEU A 224 -3.18 5.83 -9.72
C LEU A 224 -3.93 7.17 -9.65
N VAL A 225 -3.62 7.97 -8.64
CA VAL A 225 -4.27 9.25 -8.38
C VAL A 225 -3.32 10.43 -8.56
N SER A 226 -3.89 11.61 -8.76
CA SER A 226 -3.10 12.85 -8.76
C SER A 226 -2.83 13.30 -7.33
N ALA A 227 -1.66 13.90 -7.12
CA ALA A 227 -1.34 14.64 -5.91
C ALA A 227 -1.25 16.13 -6.23
N ASN A 228 -1.68 16.98 -5.31
CA ASN A 228 -1.68 18.44 -5.46
C ASN A 228 -1.18 19.10 -4.18
N THR A 229 -0.65 20.32 -4.30
CA THR A 229 -0.31 21.13 -3.13
C THR A 229 -1.57 21.43 -2.34
N ARG A 230 -1.48 21.37 -1.01
CA ARG A 230 -2.60 21.73 -0.14
C ARG A 230 -3.07 23.17 -0.44
N SER A 231 -4.38 23.34 -0.63
CA SER A 231 -4.96 24.67 -0.81
C SER A 231 -4.77 25.54 0.44
N GLY A 232 -4.33 26.79 0.23
CA GLY A 232 -4.08 27.73 1.34
C GLY A 232 -2.73 27.53 2.07
N LEU A 233 -1.82 26.73 1.53
CA LEU A 233 -0.47 26.57 2.08
C LEU A 233 0.37 27.84 1.86
N ASN A 234 0.38 28.72 2.87
CA ASN A 234 1.03 30.04 2.79
C ASN A 234 2.47 30.05 3.30
N ASP A 235 2.88 29.05 4.06
CA ASP A 235 4.27 28.94 4.55
C ASP A 235 5.21 28.67 3.36
N PRO A 236 6.19 29.56 3.06
CA PRO A 236 7.08 29.39 1.92
C PRO A 236 7.97 28.15 1.99
N LEU A 237 8.38 27.74 3.19
CA LEU A 237 9.20 26.55 3.42
C LEU A 237 8.38 25.28 3.12
N LEU A 238 7.15 25.20 3.62
CA LEU A 238 6.28 24.06 3.38
C LEU A 238 5.76 24.02 1.95
N ALA A 239 5.47 25.18 1.35
CA ALA A 239 5.13 25.26 -0.07
C ALA A 239 6.29 24.82 -0.96
N GLY A 240 7.53 25.19 -0.60
CA GLY A 240 8.73 24.72 -1.30
C GLY A 240 8.91 23.21 -1.20
N LEU A 241 8.67 22.62 -0.02
CA LEU A 241 8.70 21.18 0.19
C LEU A 241 7.64 20.44 -0.64
N ALA A 242 6.40 20.92 -0.64
CA ALA A 242 5.32 20.38 -1.45
C ALA A 242 5.64 20.45 -2.96
N ASN A 243 6.16 21.59 -3.41
CA ASN A 243 6.58 21.77 -4.81
C ASN A 243 7.73 20.82 -5.19
N ALA A 244 8.67 20.55 -4.28
CA ALA A 244 9.75 19.60 -4.51
C ALA A 244 9.22 18.17 -4.68
N PHE A 245 8.27 17.75 -3.83
CA PHE A 245 7.56 16.48 -3.98
C PHE A 245 6.85 16.38 -5.34
N LEU A 246 6.03 17.37 -5.70
CA LEU A 246 5.25 17.35 -6.94
C LEU A 246 6.12 17.43 -8.19
N LYS A 247 7.30 18.05 -8.11
CA LYS A 247 8.27 18.06 -9.20
C LYS A 247 8.76 16.64 -9.51
N ASP A 248 9.04 15.85 -8.49
CA ASP A 248 9.46 14.45 -8.67
C ASP A 248 8.29 13.59 -9.16
N VAL A 249 7.07 13.77 -8.62
CA VAL A 249 5.85 13.10 -9.14
C VAL A 249 5.63 13.40 -10.62
N LYS A 250 5.70 14.68 -11.01
CA LYS A 250 5.55 15.10 -12.41
C LYS A 250 6.61 14.47 -13.32
N LYS A 251 7.86 14.39 -12.85
CA LYS A 251 8.96 13.75 -13.57
C LYS A 251 8.74 12.24 -13.74
N ALA A 252 8.11 11.59 -12.75
CA ALA A 252 7.83 10.15 -12.78
C ALA A 252 6.61 9.77 -13.64
N GLY A 253 5.73 10.72 -13.98
CA GLY A 253 4.54 10.47 -14.81
C GLY A 253 3.25 11.13 -14.31
N GLY A 254 3.31 11.90 -13.21
CA GLY A 254 2.23 12.78 -12.76
C GLY A 254 1.18 12.14 -11.86
N LYS A 255 1.32 10.85 -11.53
CA LYS A 255 0.41 10.12 -10.65
C LYS A 255 1.18 9.42 -9.53
N VAL A 256 0.47 9.09 -8.45
CA VAL A 256 0.96 8.31 -7.33
C VAL A 256 0.02 7.14 -7.05
N GLN A 257 0.57 6.04 -6.55
CA GLN A 257 -0.16 4.88 -6.07
C GLN A 257 0.31 4.55 -4.66
N LEU A 258 -0.63 4.12 -3.82
CA LEU A 258 -0.36 3.64 -2.47
C LEU A 258 -0.28 2.12 -2.51
N VAL A 259 0.78 1.56 -1.91
CA VAL A 259 1.01 0.11 -1.83
C VAL A 259 1.47 -0.25 -0.43
N TYR A 260 0.75 -1.16 0.21
CA TYR A 260 1.06 -1.81 1.47
C TYR A 260 1.21 -3.30 1.19
N GLU A 261 2.24 -3.91 1.74
CA GLU A 261 2.48 -5.35 1.67
C GLU A 261 3.04 -5.76 3.04
N ASP A 262 2.37 -6.67 3.72
CA ASP A 262 2.79 -7.18 5.03
C ASP A 262 2.69 -8.71 5.07
N PHE A 263 3.67 -9.34 5.71
CA PHE A 263 3.84 -10.79 5.77
C PHE A 263 4.13 -11.17 7.22
N ALA A 264 3.33 -12.10 7.75
CA ALA A 264 3.29 -12.42 9.18
C ALA A 264 2.92 -11.19 10.02
N VAL A 265 1.62 -10.87 10.05
CA VAL A 265 1.02 -9.75 10.80
C VAL A 265 1.26 -9.94 12.31
N ASP A 266 2.44 -9.52 12.79
CA ASP A 266 2.96 -9.93 14.10
C ASP A 266 2.55 -9.01 15.27
N ASP A 267 1.75 -7.95 15.03
CA ASP A 267 1.29 -7.08 16.10
C ASP A 267 -0.09 -6.48 15.81
N VAL A 268 -1.15 -7.17 16.26
CA VAL A 268 -2.51 -6.67 16.21
C VAL A 268 -2.95 -6.23 17.60
N GLY A 269 -3.21 -4.94 17.77
CA GLY A 269 -3.74 -4.40 19.03
C GLY A 269 -5.27 -4.28 18.99
N PHE A 270 -6.00 -4.93 19.89
CA PHE A 270 -7.46 -4.73 20.00
C PHE A 270 -7.81 -3.69 21.07
N THR A 271 -8.83 -2.88 20.84
CA THR A 271 -9.43 -1.95 21.81
C THR A 271 -10.90 -1.67 21.47
N PHE A 272 -11.54 -0.80 22.23
CA PHE A 272 -12.89 -0.31 21.96
C PHE A 272 -12.87 1.14 21.48
N GLY A 273 -13.92 1.54 20.77
CA GLY A 273 -14.11 2.89 20.28
C GLY A 273 -15.58 3.32 20.21
N GLY A 274 -15.82 4.60 19.98
CA GLY A 274 -17.17 5.15 19.85
C GLY A 274 -18.05 4.93 21.09
N GLY A 275 -17.47 5.10 22.29
CA GLY A 275 -18.20 4.86 23.55
C GLY A 275 -18.44 3.38 23.87
N GLY A 276 -17.67 2.47 23.26
CA GLY A 276 -17.79 1.03 23.46
C GLY A 276 -18.70 0.30 22.48
N GLU A 277 -19.28 1.00 21.49
CA GLU A 277 -20.11 0.41 20.44
C GLU A 277 -19.27 -0.35 19.40
N TYR A 278 -18.01 0.04 19.21
CA TYR A 278 -17.14 -0.48 18.15
C TYR A 278 -15.96 -1.27 18.69
N GLY A 279 -15.68 -2.41 18.07
CA GLY A 279 -14.42 -3.12 18.20
C GLY A 279 -13.40 -2.50 17.25
N VAL A 280 -12.21 -2.15 17.77
CA VAL A 280 -11.17 -1.45 17.02
C VAL A 280 -9.90 -2.29 16.99
N VAL A 281 -9.48 -2.64 15.79
CA VAL A 281 -8.26 -3.39 15.48
C VAL A 281 -7.19 -2.39 15.04
N ARG A 282 -6.03 -2.43 15.68
CA ARG A 282 -4.88 -1.55 15.41
C ARG A 282 -3.81 -2.35 14.72
N LEU A 283 -3.33 -1.81 13.62
CA LEU A 283 -2.40 -2.48 12.73
C LEU A 283 -1.22 -1.54 12.42
N PRO A 284 0.03 -2.05 12.39
CA PRO A 284 1.16 -1.33 11.83
C PRO A 284 0.88 -0.91 10.39
N PHE A 285 1.61 0.09 9.89
CA PHE A 285 1.33 0.59 8.53
C PHE A 285 2.58 0.77 7.67
N PRO A 286 3.19 -0.33 7.19
CA PRO A 286 4.19 -0.31 6.12
C PRO A 286 3.57 0.14 4.79
N LEU A 287 3.69 1.43 4.49
CA LEU A 287 3.13 2.02 3.28
C LEU A 287 4.24 2.51 2.35
N THR A 288 4.08 2.27 1.05
CA THR A 288 4.90 2.87 0.00
C THR A 288 4.05 3.74 -0.91
N ILE A 289 4.47 4.98 -1.14
CA ILE A 289 3.96 5.84 -2.21
C ILE A 289 4.85 5.66 -3.43
N ARG A 290 4.29 5.13 -4.52
CA ARG A 290 5.00 4.91 -5.80
C ARG A 290 4.54 5.96 -6.81
N ALA A 291 5.46 6.74 -7.38
CA ALA A 291 5.13 7.72 -8.42
C ALA A 291 5.38 7.18 -9.82
N GLY A 292 4.49 7.46 -10.77
CA GLY A 292 4.59 6.92 -12.13
C GLY A 292 3.53 7.46 -13.09
N ALA A 293 3.55 6.92 -14.30
CA ALA A 293 2.45 7.02 -15.24
C ALA A 293 1.53 5.80 -15.10
N ALA A 294 0.27 5.93 -15.51
CA ALA A 294 -0.56 4.77 -15.77
C ALA A 294 0.14 3.92 -16.84
N VAL A 295 0.47 2.67 -16.51
CA VAL A 295 0.87 1.70 -17.52
C VAL A 295 -0.34 1.58 -18.44
N PRO A 296 -0.21 1.91 -19.75
CA PRO A 296 -1.31 1.66 -20.67
C PRO A 296 -1.67 0.18 -20.55
N GLU A 297 -2.95 -0.15 -20.41
CA GLU A 297 -3.36 -1.54 -20.57
C GLU A 297 -2.67 -2.11 -21.81
N PRO A 298 -2.13 -3.35 -21.77
CA PRO A 298 -1.54 -3.95 -22.96
C PRO A 298 -2.62 -3.95 -24.04
N SER A 299 -2.53 -2.98 -24.95
CA SER A 299 -3.57 -2.80 -25.94
C SER A 299 -3.57 -4.06 -26.79
N THR A 300 -4.73 -4.72 -26.83
CA THR A 300 -5.05 -5.79 -27.80
C THR A 300 -4.79 -5.36 -29.25
N VAL A 301 -4.61 -4.05 -29.49
CA VAL A 301 -4.17 -3.43 -30.73
C VAL A 301 -2.74 -3.82 -31.15
N LEU A 302 -1.80 -4.02 -30.21
CA LEU A 302 -0.48 -4.56 -30.58
C LEU A 302 -0.58 -6.05 -30.97
N GLY A 303 -1.44 -6.82 -30.31
CA GLY A 303 -1.74 -8.20 -30.68
C GLY A 303 -2.36 -8.33 -32.08
N SER A 304 -3.22 -7.39 -32.49
CA SER A 304 -3.81 -7.37 -33.83
C SER A 304 -2.83 -6.85 -34.90
N LEU A 305 -1.89 -5.97 -34.56
CA LEU A 305 -0.81 -5.55 -35.47
C LEU A 305 0.19 -6.69 -35.75
N PHE A 306 0.49 -7.53 -34.75
CA PHE A 306 1.29 -8.75 -34.96
C PHE A 306 0.54 -9.79 -35.79
N LEU A 307 -0.77 -9.99 -35.57
CA LEU A 307 -1.58 -10.87 -36.41
C LEU A 307 -1.70 -10.36 -37.86
N ALA A 308 -1.93 -9.06 -38.07
CA ALA A 308 -2.02 -8.46 -39.40
C ALA A 308 -0.69 -8.54 -40.16
N GLY A 309 0.45 -8.35 -39.48
CA GLY A 309 1.79 -8.51 -40.05
C GLY A 309 2.10 -9.95 -40.47
N PHE A 310 1.63 -10.95 -39.70
CA PHE A 310 1.84 -12.36 -40.00
C PHE A 310 0.94 -12.85 -41.15
N PHE A 311 -0.33 -12.44 -41.21
CA PHE A 311 -1.21 -12.79 -42.33
C PHE A 311 -0.86 -12.05 -43.63
N GLY A 312 -0.37 -10.82 -43.56
CA GLY A 312 0.10 -10.07 -44.73
C GLY A 312 1.31 -10.70 -45.42
N THR A 313 2.28 -11.21 -44.64
CA THR A 313 3.48 -11.88 -45.20
C THR A 313 3.19 -13.28 -45.73
N VAL A 314 2.25 -14.03 -45.15
CA VAL A 314 1.80 -15.34 -45.68
C VAL A 314 0.98 -15.17 -46.96
N ALA A 315 0.12 -14.14 -47.05
CA ALA A 315 -0.65 -13.84 -48.27
C ALA A 315 0.25 -13.38 -49.43
N TYR A 316 1.25 -12.54 -49.16
CA TYR A 316 2.20 -12.08 -50.19
C TYR A 316 3.10 -13.22 -50.71
N ARG A 317 3.51 -14.16 -49.85
CA ARG A 317 4.28 -15.35 -50.26
C ARG A 317 3.46 -16.36 -51.08
N ARG A 318 2.14 -16.48 -50.86
CA ARG A 318 1.26 -17.33 -51.70
C ARG A 318 1.01 -16.70 -53.08
N ARG A 319 0.84 -15.38 -53.17
CA ARG A 319 0.66 -14.68 -54.46
C ARG A 319 1.91 -14.74 -55.35
N SER A 320 3.10 -14.62 -54.79
CA SER A 320 4.36 -14.70 -55.56
C SER A 320 4.70 -16.12 -56.05
N ARG A 321 4.22 -17.17 -55.36
CA ARG A 321 4.32 -18.56 -55.82
C ARG A 321 3.31 -18.90 -56.92
N SER A 322 2.09 -18.35 -56.86
CA SER A 322 1.09 -18.54 -57.91
C SER A 322 1.51 -17.85 -59.23
N GLN A 323 2.09 -16.65 -59.19
CA GLN A 323 2.57 -15.96 -60.40
C GLN A 323 3.81 -16.59 -61.05
N LYS A 324 4.62 -17.37 -60.33
CA LYS A 324 5.72 -18.14 -60.92
C LYS A 324 5.26 -19.46 -61.55
N SER A 325 4.09 -19.97 -61.18
CA SER A 325 3.55 -21.23 -61.71
C SER A 325 2.80 -21.09 -63.05
N THR A 326 2.38 -19.88 -63.43
CA THR A 326 1.60 -19.63 -64.67
C THR A 326 2.43 -19.12 -65.85
N LYS A 327 3.77 -19.01 -65.72
CA LYS A 327 4.68 -18.64 -66.82
C LYS A 327 5.48 -19.79 -67.44
N LYS A 328 5.17 -21.06 -67.11
CA LYS A 328 5.70 -22.24 -67.82
C LYS A 328 4.56 -23.14 -68.27
N LEU A 329 3.93 -22.77 -69.39
CA LEU A 329 3.27 -23.68 -70.33
C LEU A 329 2.86 -22.87 -71.56
N LYS A 330 3.78 -22.74 -72.51
CA LYS A 330 3.47 -22.60 -73.93
C LYS A 330 4.38 -23.59 -74.64
N PHE A 331 3.76 -24.59 -75.26
CA PHE A 331 4.36 -25.32 -76.36
C PHE A 331 4.52 -24.38 -77.55
#